data_AF-A0A9P9TTF1-F1
#
_entry.id   AF-A0A9P9TTF1-F1
#
_cell.length_a   1.000
_cell.length_b   1.000
_cell.length_c   1.000
_cell.angle_alpha   90.00
_cell.angle_beta   90.00
_cell.angle_gamma   90.00
#
_symmetry.space_group_name_H-M   'P 1'
#
loop_
_entity.id
_entity.type
_entity.pdbx_description
1 polymer ?
#
loop_
_entity_poly.entity_id
_entity_poly.type
_entity_poly.pdbx_seq_one_letter_code
_entity_poly.pdbx_strand_id
1 'polypeptide(L)'
;LPHTLLTIPVEIQTDIMGHLDMPDLQTLRLSCNYFYIIIPPPVHADLVAIEASLQGNIDYFACVGCTTIRPRAMFSPSMLKKKKISGGSQACNRFCNECGRRPLPGLHRWTMGIRWEEDDTRGSYVPFVRCLRCKRIARAPADKAIRLCLGCHTYNIERVRAAEEVQRVQKEFNDREERRRMREDRRIQWTASGYAASDFSQCDPGSEGEEEY
;
A
#
# COMPACT_ATOMS: atom_id res chain seq x y z
N LEU A 1 -51.72 -1.76 -10.23
CA LEU A 1 -50.37 -2.32 -10.44
C LEU A 1 -49.38 -1.17 -10.26
N PRO A 2 -48.27 -1.32 -9.53
CA PRO A 2 -47.28 -0.24 -9.44
C PRO A 2 -46.68 -0.01 -10.83
N HIS A 3 -46.91 1.18 -11.40
CA HIS A 3 -46.34 1.57 -12.68
C HIS A 3 -44.85 1.84 -12.48
N THR A 4 -43.99 1.01 -13.06
CA THR A 4 -42.53 1.21 -13.01
C THR A 4 -42.07 1.94 -14.26
N LEU A 5 -40.97 2.70 -14.16
CA LEU A 5 -40.38 3.43 -15.28
C LEU A 5 -40.00 2.52 -16.48
N LEU A 6 -39.87 1.21 -16.24
CA LEU A 6 -39.56 0.20 -17.25
C LEU A 6 -40.79 -0.25 -18.07
N THR A 7 -42.00 0.04 -17.58
CA THR A 7 -43.27 -0.38 -18.22
C THR A 7 -43.84 0.67 -19.19
N ILE A 8 -43.30 1.88 -19.19
CA ILE A 8 -43.69 2.95 -20.10
C ILE A 8 -42.92 2.87 -21.42
N PRO A 9 -43.49 3.36 -22.55
CA PRO A 9 -42.80 3.44 -23.83
C PRO A 9 -41.49 4.23 -23.77
N VAL A 10 -40.51 3.86 -24.62
CA VAL A 10 -39.16 4.45 -24.63
C VAL A 10 -39.17 5.95 -24.94
N GLU A 11 -40.15 6.40 -25.72
CA GLU A 11 -40.36 7.81 -26.06
C GLU A 11 -40.64 8.63 -24.79
N ILE A 12 -41.53 8.12 -23.93
CA ILE A 12 -41.86 8.76 -22.65
C ILE A 12 -40.66 8.69 -21.70
N GLN A 13 -39.92 7.58 -21.70
CA GLN A 13 -38.69 7.48 -20.90
C GLN A 13 -37.66 8.52 -21.33
N THR A 14 -37.50 8.72 -22.63
CA THR A 14 -36.55 9.69 -23.21
C THR A 14 -36.96 11.12 -22.87
N ASP A 15 -38.26 11.42 -22.92
CA ASP A 15 -38.82 12.70 -22.52
C ASP A 15 -38.57 12.99 -21.04
N ILE A 16 -38.87 12.02 -20.15
CA ILE A 16 -38.56 12.12 -18.71
C ILE A 16 -37.07 12.35 -18.49
N MET A 17 -36.21 11.59 -19.17
CA MET A 17 -34.75 11.74 -19.08
C MET A 17 -34.29 13.13 -19.51
N GLY A 18 -34.94 13.76 -20.50
CA GLY A 18 -34.65 15.12 -20.95
C GLY A 18 -34.95 16.20 -19.91
N HIS A 19 -35.77 15.89 -18.91
CA HIS A 19 -36.10 16.78 -17.79
C HIS A 19 -35.26 16.55 -16.53
N LEU A 20 -34.44 15.50 -16.48
CA LEU A 20 -33.56 15.23 -15.33
C LEU A 20 -32.31 16.09 -15.39
N ASP A 21 -31.87 16.56 -14.22
CA ASP A 21 -30.54 17.15 -14.11
C ASP A 21 -29.45 16.05 -14.23
N MET A 22 -28.20 16.46 -14.44
CA MET A 22 -27.12 15.50 -14.63
C MET A 22 -26.92 14.54 -13.44
N PRO A 23 -26.96 14.98 -12.16
CA PRO A 23 -26.96 14.10 -11.00
C PRO A 23 -28.06 13.02 -11.02
N ASP A 24 -29.30 13.41 -11.31
CA ASP A 24 -30.45 12.49 -11.34
C ASP A 24 -30.33 11.52 -12.51
N LEU A 25 -29.91 12.01 -13.67
CA LEU A 25 -29.66 11.19 -14.85
C LEU A 25 -28.53 10.17 -14.62
N GLN A 26 -27.48 10.53 -13.87
CA GLN A 26 -26.46 9.57 -13.44
C GLN A 26 -27.00 8.54 -12.45
N THR A 27 -27.83 8.96 -11.50
CA THR A 27 -28.45 8.06 -10.53
C THR A 27 -29.36 7.04 -11.24
N LEU A 28 -30.17 7.50 -12.19
CA LEU A 28 -31.01 6.65 -13.04
C LEU A 28 -30.15 5.67 -13.85
N ARG A 29 -29.06 6.15 -14.45
CA ARG A 29 -28.12 5.32 -15.22
C ARG A 29 -27.52 4.18 -14.39
N LEU A 30 -27.22 4.43 -13.12
CA LEU A 30 -26.64 3.42 -12.21
C LEU A 30 -27.68 2.51 -11.55
N SER A 31 -28.97 2.80 -11.69
CA SER A 31 -30.05 2.06 -11.01
C SER A 31 -30.29 0.66 -11.60
N CYS A 32 -30.14 0.49 -12.91
CA CYS A 32 -30.32 -0.80 -13.58
C CYS A 32 -29.54 -0.89 -14.90
N ASN A 33 -29.38 -2.12 -15.41
CA ASN A 33 -28.63 -2.37 -16.64
C ASN A 33 -29.28 -1.72 -17.88
N TYR A 34 -30.61 -1.68 -17.94
CA TYR A 34 -31.33 -1.04 -19.05
C TYR A 34 -30.95 0.45 -19.20
N PHE A 35 -31.10 1.24 -18.13
CA PHE A 35 -30.70 2.65 -18.13
C PHE A 35 -29.19 2.84 -18.27
N TYR A 36 -28.38 1.91 -17.76
CA TYR A 36 -26.94 1.95 -17.96
C TYR A 36 -26.52 1.93 -19.45
N ILE A 37 -27.28 1.19 -20.27
CA ILE A 37 -27.04 1.05 -21.71
C ILE A 37 -27.58 2.26 -22.49
N ILE A 38 -28.81 2.70 -22.21
CA ILE A 38 -29.44 3.75 -23.03
C ILE A 38 -28.99 5.16 -22.65
N ILE A 39 -28.56 5.39 -21.40
CA ILE A 39 -28.07 6.69 -20.95
C ILE A 39 -26.56 6.75 -21.22
N PRO A 40 -26.09 7.64 -22.12
CA PRO A 40 -24.67 7.75 -22.41
C PRO A 40 -23.89 8.14 -21.15
N PRO A 41 -22.67 7.61 -20.97
CA PRO A 41 -21.81 8.05 -19.88
C PRO A 41 -21.52 9.56 -20.04
N PRO A 42 -21.53 10.31 -18.94
CA PRO A 42 -21.28 11.74 -18.97
C PRO A 42 -19.83 12.01 -19.37
N VAL A 43 -19.58 13.14 -20.02
CA VAL A 43 -18.20 13.59 -20.25
C VAL A 43 -17.60 13.99 -18.91
N HIS A 44 -16.38 13.55 -18.62
CA HIS A 44 -15.77 13.84 -17.31
C HIS A 44 -15.64 15.34 -17.03
N ALA A 45 -15.44 16.15 -18.07
CA ALA A 45 -15.40 17.60 -17.96
C ALA A 45 -16.71 18.16 -17.38
N ASP A 46 -17.85 17.64 -17.81
CA ASP A 46 -19.18 18.05 -17.32
C ASP A 46 -19.34 17.71 -15.84
N LEU A 47 -18.86 16.53 -15.41
CA LEU A 47 -18.88 16.14 -13.99
C LEU A 47 -18.02 17.06 -13.12
N VAL A 48 -16.87 17.49 -13.62
CA VAL A 48 -16.00 18.44 -12.91
C VAL A 48 -16.65 19.83 -12.85
N ALA A 49 -17.36 20.24 -13.91
CA ALA A 49 -18.12 21.49 -13.92
C ALA A 49 -19.29 21.45 -12.92
N ILE A 50 -20.03 20.33 -12.86
CA ILE A 50 -21.10 20.11 -11.89
C ILE A 50 -20.55 20.16 -10.48
N GLU A 51 -19.46 19.43 -10.19
CA GLU A 51 -18.78 19.50 -8.89
C GLU A 51 -18.41 20.95 -8.51
N ALA A 52 -17.91 21.73 -9.46
CA ALA A 52 -17.55 23.13 -9.23
C ALA A 52 -18.78 24.04 -9.03
N SER A 53 -19.95 23.68 -9.56
CA SER A 53 -21.22 24.40 -9.37
C SER A 53 -21.94 24.04 -8.05
N LEU A 54 -21.66 22.87 -7.47
CA LEU A 54 -22.21 22.41 -6.19
C LEU A 54 -21.55 23.12 -4.98
N GLN A 55 -21.15 24.39 -5.15
CA GLN A 55 -20.37 25.18 -4.18
C GLN A 55 -21.04 25.15 -2.81
N GLY A 56 -20.38 24.51 -1.84
CA GLY A 56 -20.87 24.32 -0.48
C GLY A 56 -20.94 22.85 -0.05
N ASN A 57 -21.07 21.91 -0.99
CA ASN A 57 -21.12 20.47 -0.70
C ASN A 57 -19.76 19.81 -1.01
N ILE A 58 -18.78 19.99 -0.10
CA ILE A 58 -17.36 19.59 -0.24
C ILE A 58 -17.18 18.04 -0.23
N ASP A 59 -18.27 17.30 -0.12
CA ASP A 59 -18.26 15.87 0.09
C ASP A 59 -18.40 15.04 -1.18
N TYR A 60 -18.47 15.65 -2.37
CA TYR A 60 -18.62 14.92 -3.63
C TYR A 60 -17.59 15.35 -4.67
N PHE A 61 -17.03 14.38 -5.40
CA PHE A 61 -16.00 14.62 -6.41
C PHE A 61 -16.21 13.76 -7.66
N ALA A 62 -15.88 14.32 -8.83
CA ALA A 62 -15.88 13.60 -10.09
C ALA A 62 -14.72 12.58 -10.15
N CYS A 63 -15.04 11.37 -10.61
CA CYS A 63 -14.06 10.31 -10.88
C CYS A 63 -13.91 10.07 -12.38
N VAL A 64 -12.70 10.20 -12.90
CA VAL A 64 -12.39 9.97 -14.33
C VAL A 64 -12.45 8.49 -14.70
N GLY A 65 -12.24 7.58 -13.75
CA GLY A 65 -12.18 6.14 -14.01
C GLY A 65 -13.54 5.45 -14.17
N CYS A 66 -14.59 5.99 -13.56
CA CYS A 66 -15.96 5.48 -13.69
C CYS A 66 -16.95 6.51 -14.22
N THR A 67 -16.48 7.74 -14.50
CA THR A 67 -17.29 8.86 -15.01
C THR A 67 -18.57 9.05 -14.19
N THR A 68 -18.41 9.16 -12.87
CA THR A 68 -19.50 9.41 -11.92
C THR A 68 -19.01 10.35 -10.82
N ILE A 69 -19.93 11.09 -10.19
CA ILE A 69 -19.69 11.80 -8.93
C ILE A 69 -19.69 10.78 -7.79
N ARG A 70 -18.73 10.88 -6.87
CA ARG A 70 -18.57 9.96 -5.73
C ARG A 70 -18.33 10.73 -4.43
N PRO A 71 -18.74 10.18 -3.28
CA PRO A 71 -18.44 10.78 -1.98
C PRO A 71 -16.94 10.91 -1.73
N ARG A 72 -16.55 11.89 -0.91
CA ARG A 72 -15.16 12.19 -0.50
C ARG A 72 -14.44 10.96 0.05
N ALA A 73 -15.12 10.18 0.87
CA ALA A 73 -14.60 8.95 1.48
C ALA A 73 -14.15 7.91 0.43
N MET A 74 -14.70 7.96 -0.79
CA MET A 74 -14.33 7.07 -1.88
C MET A 74 -13.02 7.46 -2.58
N PHE A 75 -12.39 8.57 -2.19
CA PHE A 75 -11.11 9.01 -2.75
C PHE A 75 -10.00 8.97 -1.71
N SER A 76 -8.80 8.64 -2.14
CA SER A 76 -7.62 8.82 -1.30
C SER A 76 -7.39 10.32 -1.02
N PRO A 77 -6.93 10.71 0.19
CA PRO A 77 -6.56 12.10 0.48
C PRO A 77 -5.58 12.70 -0.53
N SER A 78 -4.69 11.88 -1.10
CA SER A 78 -3.76 12.30 -2.15
C SER A 78 -4.44 12.74 -3.46
N MET A 79 -5.64 12.23 -3.73
CA MET A 79 -6.48 12.64 -4.87
C MET A 79 -7.23 13.94 -4.61
N LEU A 80 -7.31 14.41 -3.37
CA LEU A 80 -8.10 15.60 -3.00
C LEU A 80 -7.24 16.75 -2.48
N LYS A 81 -5.93 16.73 -2.78
CA LYS A 81 -4.94 17.72 -2.33
C LYS A 81 -4.26 18.40 -3.53
N LYS A 82 -3.60 19.53 -3.26
CA LYS A 82 -2.81 20.29 -4.25
C LYS A 82 -3.66 20.67 -5.47
N LYS A 83 -3.15 20.46 -6.70
CA LYS A 83 -3.84 20.78 -7.95
C LYS A 83 -5.09 19.94 -8.22
N LYS A 84 -5.37 18.91 -7.40
CA LYS A 84 -6.53 18.02 -7.54
C LYS A 84 -7.70 18.37 -6.61
N ILE A 85 -7.63 19.49 -5.90
CA ILE A 85 -8.80 20.03 -5.17
C ILE A 85 -9.95 20.35 -6.14
N SER A 86 -11.17 20.53 -5.62
CA SER A 86 -12.29 21.03 -6.44
C SER A 86 -11.91 22.36 -7.10
N GLY A 87 -12.26 22.52 -8.38
CA GLY A 87 -11.84 23.65 -9.22
C GLY A 87 -10.34 23.70 -9.58
N GLY A 88 -9.53 22.75 -9.09
CA GLY A 88 -8.09 22.71 -9.36
C GLY A 88 -7.76 22.27 -10.80
N SER A 89 -6.63 22.70 -11.33
CA SER A 89 -6.20 22.40 -12.71
C SER A 89 -5.96 20.91 -13.01
N GLN A 90 -5.86 20.07 -11.99
CA GLN A 90 -5.74 18.61 -12.10
C GLN A 90 -6.93 17.87 -11.46
N ALA A 91 -8.03 18.56 -11.17
CA ALA A 91 -9.30 17.96 -10.75
C ALA A 91 -9.74 16.85 -11.72
N CYS A 92 -9.50 17.06 -13.02
CA CYS A 92 -9.80 16.11 -14.09
C CYS A 92 -9.06 14.76 -13.98
N ASN A 93 -7.99 14.67 -13.17
CA ASN A 93 -7.15 13.48 -13.03
C ASN A 93 -7.49 12.62 -11.80
N ARG A 94 -8.57 12.95 -11.07
CA ARG A 94 -9.00 12.21 -9.89
C ARG A 94 -9.69 10.90 -10.25
N PHE A 95 -9.40 9.87 -9.48
CA PHE A 95 -10.13 8.61 -9.53
C PHE A 95 -10.40 8.07 -8.12
N CYS A 96 -11.54 7.39 -7.96
CA CYS A 96 -11.93 6.79 -6.70
C CYS A 96 -11.11 5.53 -6.40
N ASN A 97 -11.11 5.10 -5.13
CA ASN A 97 -10.38 3.94 -4.63
C ASN A 97 -10.78 2.65 -5.35
N GLU A 98 -12.06 2.46 -5.67
CA GLU A 98 -12.55 1.33 -6.46
C GLU A 98 -11.91 1.28 -7.85
N CYS A 99 -11.91 2.42 -8.57
CA CYS A 99 -11.24 2.52 -9.85
C CYS A 99 -9.75 2.26 -9.71
N GLY A 100 -9.12 2.83 -8.67
CA GLY A 100 -7.70 2.63 -8.35
C GLY A 100 -7.31 1.16 -8.12
N ARG A 101 -8.24 0.35 -7.58
CA ARG A 101 -8.06 -1.06 -7.24
C ARG A 101 -8.18 -2.04 -8.41
N ARG A 102 -8.80 -1.63 -9.53
CA ARG A 102 -8.98 -2.50 -10.71
C ARG A 102 -7.64 -3.09 -11.20
N PRO A 103 -7.64 -4.25 -11.89
CA PRO A 103 -6.43 -4.86 -12.43
C PRO A 103 -5.65 -3.95 -13.40
N LEU A 104 -4.36 -4.28 -13.61
CA LEU A 104 -3.49 -3.65 -14.62
C LEU A 104 -3.42 -4.54 -15.87
N PRO A 105 -3.19 -3.97 -17.08
CA PRO A 105 -3.03 -2.55 -17.37
C PRO A 105 -4.36 -1.77 -17.33
N GLY A 106 -4.27 -0.45 -17.16
CA GLY A 106 -5.44 0.42 -17.20
C GLY A 106 -5.10 1.86 -16.86
N LEU A 107 -5.82 2.81 -17.47
CA LEU A 107 -5.72 4.24 -17.15
C LEU A 107 -6.29 4.50 -15.75
N HIS A 108 -5.76 5.49 -15.03
CA HIS A 108 -6.28 5.94 -13.72
C HIS A 108 -6.39 4.81 -12.69
N ARG A 109 -5.26 4.15 -12.44
CA ARG A 109 -5.10 3.05 -11.48
C ARG A 109 -3.93 3.34 -10.55
N TRP A 110 -3.96 2.76 -9.35
CA TRP A 110 -2.77 2.71 -8.52
C TRP A 110 -1.77 1.75 -9.15
N THR A 111 -0.65 2.29 -9.64
CA THR A 111 0.40 1.48 -10.28
C THR A 111 1.23 0.72 -9.26
N MET A 112 2.09 -0.18 -9.74
CA MET A 112 2.94 -1.03 -8.91
C MET A 112 3.82 -0.20 -7.96
N GLY A 113 3.84 -0.57 -6.69
CA GLY A 113 4.60 0.10 -5.64
C GLY A 113 4.01 1.44 -5.17
N ILE A 114 2.96 1.93 -5.84
CA ILE A 114 2.25 3.13 -5.37
C ILE A 114 1.46 2.79 -4.12
N ARG A 115 1.49 3.76 -3.21
CA ARG A 115 0.75 3.76 -1.97
C ARG A 115 -0.35 4.79 -1.99
N TRP A 116 -1.40 4.48 -1.26
CA TRP A 116 -2.50 5.41 -1.02
C TRP A 116 -3.15 5.10 0.32
N GLU A 117 -3.99 6.02 0.76
CA GLU A 117 -4.75 5.91 2.00
C GLU A 117 -6.24 5.81 1.65
N GLU A 118 -6.97 4.95 2.36
CA GLU A 118 -8.43 4.79 2.26
C GLU A 118 -9.06 4.98 3.63
N ASP A 119 -10.25 5.56 3.69
CA ASP A 119 -11.03 5.68 4.93
C ASP A 119 -11.55 4.29 5.36
N ASP A 120 -11.40 3.96 6.64
CA ASP A 120 -11.76 2.67 7.23
C ASP A 120 -13.17 2.59 7.79
N THR A 121 -14.07 3.51 7.37
CA THR A 121 -15.46 3.66 7.83
C THR A 121 -15.61 4.13 9.29
N ARG A 122 -14.51 4.17 10.05
CA ARG A 122 -14.45 4.71 11.42
C ARG A 122 -13.81 6.10 11.45
N GLY A 123 -13.58 6.70 10.28
CA GLY A 123 -12.96 8.00 10.12
C GLY A 123 -11.43 7.98 10.23
N SER A 124 -10.81 6.79 10.22
CA SER A 124 -9.35 6.64 10.19
C SER A 124 -8.86 6.23 8.81
N TYR A 125 -7.64 6.61 8.47
CA TYR A 125 -7.04 6.29 7.18
C TYR A 125 -6.11 5.09 7.28
N VAL A 126 -6.41 4.04 6.50
CA VAL A 126 -5.58 2.85 6.40
C VAL A 126 -4.71 2.93 5.15
N PRO A 127 -3.39 2.75 5.27
CA PRO A 127 -2.50 2.76 4.13
C PRO A 127 -2.59 1.44 3.36
N PHE A 128 -2.72 1.54 2.04
CA PHE A 128 -2.68 0.45 1.08
C PHE A 128 -1.52 0.63 0.10
N VAL A 129 -1.11 -0.48 -0.51
CA VAL A 129 -0.10 -0.52 -1.55
C VAL A 129 -0.42 -1.62 -2.55
N ARG A 130 -0.12 -1.38 -3.83
CA ARG A 130 -0.02 -2.47 -4.80
C ARG A 130 1.40 -3.03 -4.73
N CYS A 131 1.56 -4.11 -3.98
CA CYS A 131 2.88 -4.61 -3.55
C CYS A 131 3.79 -4.95 -4.73
N LEU A 132 5.04 -4.45 -4.74
CA LEU A 132 6.03 -4.76 -5.78
C LEU A 132 6.39 -6.25 -5.87
N ARG A 133 6.29 -6.98 -4.74
CA ARG A 133 6.68 -8.40 -4.68
C ARG A 133 5.55 -9.33 -5.08
N CYS A 134 4.42 -9.27 -4.36
CA CYS A 134 3.33 -10.21 -4.56
C CYS A 134 2.25 -9.71 -5.53
N LYS A 135 2.38 -8.48 -6.07
CA LYS A 135 1.48 -7.84 -7.04
C LYS A 135 0.03 -7.64 -6.56
N ARG A 136 -0.29 -8.08 -5.34
CA ARG A 136 -1.59 -7.91 -4.69
C ARG A 136 -1.71 -6.53 -4.06
N ILE A 137 -2.93 -6.04 -4.01
CA ILE A 137 -3.30 -4.88 -3.18
C ILE A 137 -3.50 -5.38 -1.76
N ALA A 138 -2.78 -4.78 -0.82
CA ALA A 138 -2.90 -5.12 0.60
C ALA A 138 -2.48 -3.91 1.46
N ARG A 139 -2.71 -4.01 2.76
CA ARG A 139 -2.28 -3.00 3.73
C ARG A 139 -0.77 -2.78 3.66
N ALA A 140 -0.35 -1.53 3.70
CA ALA A 140 1.06 -1.15 3.74
C ALA A 140 1.52 -0.90 5.18
N PRO A 141 2.82 -1.03 5.48
CA PRO A 141 3.38 -0.58 6.75
C PRO A 141 3.21 0.93 6.95
N ALA A 142 3.33 1.43 8.19
CA ALA A 142 3.20 2.86 8.48
C ALA A 142 4.27 3.72 7.78
N ASP A 143 5.53 3.24 7.74
CA ASP A 143 6.62 3.94 7.05
C ASP A 143 6.37 4.01 5.54
N LYS A 144 6.25 5.25 5.04
CA LYS A 144 5.91 5.62 3.66
C LYS A 144 6.96 5.23 2.62
N ALA A 145 8.22 5.01 3.02
CA ALA A 145 9.28 4.59 2.11
C ALA A 145 9.07 3.16 1.58
N ILE A 146 8.37 2.31 2.34
CA ILE A 146 8.19 0.90 2.00
C ILE A 146 7.14 0.72 0.91
N ARG A 147 7.56 0.12 -0.22
CA ARG A 147 6.70 -0.18 -1.40
C ARG A 147 6.16 -1.62 -1.43
N LEU A 148 6.18 -2.29 -0.28
CA LEU A 148 5.71 -3.66 -0.08
C LEU A 148 4.47 -3.65 0.81
N CYS A 149 3.60 -4.64 0.63
CA CYS A 149 2.54 -4.88 1.62
C CYS A 149 3.15 -5.35 2.95
N LEU A 150 2.36 -5.20 4.02
CA LEU A 150 2.77 -5.54 5.38
C LEU A 150 3.37 -6.95 5.46
N GLY A 151 2.70 -7.96 4.91
CA GLY A 151 3.20 -9.34 4.93
C GLY A 151 4.50 -9.56 4.15
N CYS A 152 4.69 -8.89 3.00
CA CYS A 152 5.96 -8.99 2.27
C CYS A 152 7.10 -8.22 2.96
N HIS A 153 6.77 -7.17 3.71
CA HIS A 153 7.72 -6.39 4.47
C HIS A 153 8.17 -7.12 5.74
N THR A 154 7.25 -7.69 6.51
CA THR A 154 7.56 -8.48 7.72
C THR A 154 8.44 -9.67 7.36
N TYR A 155 8.10 -10.40 6.30
CA TYR A 155 8.95 -11.48 5.79
C TYR A 155 10.38 -11.02 5.46
N ASN A 156 10.54 -9.82 4.90
CA ASN A 156 11.88 -9.29 4.61
C ASN A 156 12.65 -9.00 5.89
N ILE A 157 12.01 -8.41 6.91
CA ILE A 157 12.62 -8.15 8.21
C ILE A 157 13.05 -9.46 8.86
N GLU A 158 12.16 -10.44 8.93
CA GLU A 158 12.43 -11.75 9.52
C GLU A 158 13.60 -12.46 8.81
N ARG A 159 13.64 -12.39 7.48
CA ARG A 159 14.73 -12.96 6.70
C ARG A 159 16.08 -12.28 6.98
N VAL A 160 16.10 -10.95 7.13
CA VAL A 160 17.33 -10.21 7.48
C VAL A 160 17.80 -10.60 8.87
N ARG A 161 16.89 -10.61 9.85
CA ARG A 161 17.20 -11.03 11.24
C ARG A 161 17.73 -12.45 11.31
N ALA A 162 17.12 -13.38 10.58
CA ALA A 162 17.58 -14.76 10.51
C ALA A 162 18.98 -14.87 9.90
N ALA A 163 19.31 -14.06 8.89
CA ALA A 163 20.65 -14.04 8.29
C ALA A 163 21.70 -13.46 9.26
N GLU A 164 21.37 -12.40 9.99
CA GLU A 164 22.23 -11.80 11.03
C GLU A 164 22.48 -12.78 12.17
N GLU A 165 21.45 -13.51 12.61
CA GLU A 165 21.56 -14.56 13.63
C GLU A 165 22.54 -15.67 13.20
N VAL A 166 22.38 -16.18 11.97
CA VAL A 166 23.26 -17.21 11.42
C VAL A 166 24.71 -16.70 11.34
N GLN A 167 24.91 -15.44 10.94
CA GLN A 167 26.25 -14.83 10.91
C GLN A 167 26.86 -14.72 12.31
N ARG A 168 26.07 -14.34 13.33
CA ARG A 168 26.54 -14.25 14.71
C ARG A 168 26.98 -15.62 15.24
N VAL A 169 26.13 -16.64 15.07
CA VAL A 169 26.45 -18.01 15.49
C VAL A 169 27.69 -18.55 14.76
N GLN A 170 27.80 -18.30 13.46
CA GLN A 170 28.98 -18.71 12.69
C GLN A 170 30.25 -18.01 13.19
N LYS A 171 30.17 -16.72 13.50
CA LYS A 171 31.29 -15.97 14.08
C LYS A 171 31.69 -16.54 15.43
N GLU A 172 30.75 -16.75 16.34
CA GLU A 172 31.02 -17.35 17.66
C GLU A 172 31.66 -18.74 17.55
N PHE A 173 31.20 -19.56 16.60
CA PHE A 173 31.78 -20.87 16.33
C PHE A 173 33.23 -20.74 15.84
N ASN A 174 33.48 -19.85 14.87
CA ASN A 174 34.82 -19.59 14.35
C ASN A 174 35.76 -19.07 15.45
N ASP A 175 35.31 -18.11 16.26
CA ASP A 175 36.08 -17.52 17.36
C ASP A 175 36.42 -18.58 18.44
N ARG A 176 35.55 -19.57 18.67
CA ARG A 176 35.82 -20.70 19.58
C ARG A 176 36.84 -21.67 19.01
N GLU A 177 36.71 -22.03 17.74
CA GLU A 177 37.66 -22.91 17.06
C GLU A 177 39.04 -22.26 16.94
N GLU A 178 39.09 -20.96 16.66
CA GLU A 178 40.33 -20.19 16.63
C GLU A 178 41.01 -20.17 18.02
N ARG A 179 40.25 -19.87 19.08
CA ARG A 179 40.76 -19.96 20.47
C ARG A 179 41.23 -21.38 20.81
N ARG A 180 40.61 -22.42 20.27
CA ARG A 180 41.06 -23.81 20.46
C ARG A 180 42.40 -24.06 19.76
N ARG A 181 42.54 -23.63 18.50
CA ARG A 181 43.79 -23.75 17.73
C ARG A 181 44.93 -22.97 18.37
N MET A 182 44.70 -21.72 18.77
CA MET A 182 45.71 -20.91 19.47
C MET A 182 46.18 -21.62 20.75
N ARG A 183 45.27 -22.24 21.53
CA ARG A 183 45.64 -22.99 22.74
C ARG A 183 46.46 -24.25 22.42
N GLU A 184 46.13 -24.95 21.35
CA GLU A 184 46.88 -26.11 20.88
C GLU A 184 48.29 -25.74 20.41
N ASP A 185 48.42 -24.68 19.62
CA ASP A 185 49.71 -24.15 19.17
C ASP A 185 50.59 -23.72 20.36
N ARG A 186 50.03 -23.00 21.34
CA ARG A 186 50.75 -22.64 22.57
C ARG A 186 51.23 -23.87 23.34
N ARG A 187 50.43 -24.93 23.39
CA ARG A 187 50.80 -26.19 24.08
C ARG A 187 51.95 -26.90 23.37
N ILE A 188 51.91 -26.95 22.04
CA ILE A 188 52.99 -27.51 21.22
C ILE A 188 54.29 -26.73 21.46
N GLN A 189 54.22 -25.41 21.40
CA GLN A 189 55.37 -24.54 21.62
C GLN A 189 55.94 -24.64 23.05
N TRP A 190 55.07 -24.74 24.06
CA TRP A 190 55.48 -24.94 25.46
C TRP A 190 56.28 -26.22 25.64
N THR A 191 55.76 -27.33 25.10
CA THR A 191 56.42 -28.64 25.19
C THR A 191 57.74 -28.64 24.42
N ALA A 192 57.78 -28.02 23.24
CA ALA A 192 59.00 -27.87 22.44
C ALA A 192 60.08 -27.03 23.15
N SER A 193 59.70 -26.15 24.07
CA SER A 193 60.63 -25.33 24.87
C SER A 193 61.24 -26.07 26.07
N GLY A 194 60.91 -27.35 26.26
CA GLY A 194 61.48 -28.22 27.29
C GLY A 194 60.74 -28.22 28.63
N TYR A 195 59.59 -27.54 28.72
CA TYR A 195 58.73 -27.57 29.90
C TYR A 195 57.86 -28.82 29.94
N ALA A 196 57.55 -29.30 31.15
CA ALA A 196 56.63 -30.42 31.33
C ALA A 196 55.21 -30.02 30.92
N ALA A 197 54.52 -30.93 30.21
CA ALA A 197 53.14 -30.70 29.77
C ALA A 197 52.15 -30.56 30.95
N SER A 198 52.50 -31.10 32.12
CA SER A 198 51.73 -30.97 33.37
C SER A 198 51.62 -29.53 33.87
N ASP A 199 52.58 -28.67 33.49
CA ASP A 199 52.71 -27.32 34.02
C ASP A 199 52.08 -26.27 33.08
N PHE A 200 51.48 -26.72 31.97
CA PHE A 200 50.84 -25.84 31.00
C PHE A 200 49.49 -25.32 31.51
N SER A 201 49.41 -24.00 31.73
CA SER A 201 48.15 -23.34 32.11
C SER A 201 47.10 -23.42 31.00
N GLN A 202 45.88 -23.77 31.38
CA GLN A 202 44.73 -23.83 30.46
C GLN A 202 44.05 -22.48 30.26
N CYS A 203 44.40 -21.47 31.06
CA CYS A 203 43.84 -20.13 30.97
C CYS A 203 44.45 -19.35 29.79
N ASP A 204 43.63 -18.52 29.15
CA ASP A 204 44.09 -17.62 28.11
C ASP A 204 44.74 -16.39 28.77
N PRO A 205 45.94 -15.93 28.35
CA PRO A 205 46.64 -14.80 29.00
C PRO A 205 45.93 -13.43 28.94
N GLY A 206 44.70 -13.38 28.43
CA GLY A 206 43.88 -12.17 28.32
C GLY A 206 42.50 -12.29 28.99
N SER A 207 42.19 -13.38 29.70
CA SER A 207 40.90 -13.55 30.37
C SER A 207 40.83 -12.95 31.78
N GLU A 208 41.92 -12.36 32.29
CA GLU A 208 42.00 -11.80 33.66
C GLU A 208 41.74 -10.27 33.72
N GLY A 209 41.14 -9.67 32.68
CA GLY A 209 41.05 -8.20 32.55
C GLY A 209 39.65 -7.57 32.44
N GLU A 210 38.57 -8.35 32.47
CA GLU A 210 37.20 -7.82 32.40
C GLU A 210 36.46 -8.01 33.74
N GLU A 211 37.04 -7.50 34.83
CA GLU A 211 36.27 -7.17 36.04
C GLU A 211 35.92 -5.67 35.98
N GLU A 212 34.66 -5.43 35.66
CA GLU A 212 34.00 -4.12 35.50
C GLU A 212 34.02 -3.32 36.82
N TYR A 213 34.52 -2.07 36.77
CA TYR A 213 34.34 -1.03 37.78
C TYR A 213 33.28 -0.02 37.30
#